data_AF-A0A525CXZ2-F1
#
_entry.id   AF-A0A525CXZ2-F1
#
_cell.length_a   1.000
_cell.length_b   1.000
_cell.length_c   1.000
_cell.angle_alpha   90.00
_cell.angle_beta   90.00
_cell.angle_gamma   90.00
#
_symmetry.space_group_name_H-M   'P 1'
#
loop_
_entity.id
_entity.type
_entity.pdbx_description
1 polymer ?
#
loop_
_entity_poly.entity_id
_entity_poly.type
_entity_poly.pdbx_seq_one_letter_code
_entity_poly.pdbx_strand_id
1 'polypeptide(L)'
;MSEIHLRQVTGLTRELTRKLYKRNPAQLRKIPGQTIEIRIQQIFQCPAPPSYPEINHTRGPDAILKGLDPMFDGDRVFAVMYGLYTMVLKSYNDKCELFIPDYLNNQYLYNSARNIEILVWRLKVRKDTQGQPLLLTDSFDDPVPNLSFERIFGKLIAHQDTMALVVSGRTNRVIREVVQMAGMAFLPVGF
;
A
#
# COMPACT_ATOMS: atom_id res chain seq x y z
N MET A 1 9.17 19.68 -1.06
CA MET A 1 8.20 19.19 -0.04
C MET A 1 7.56 17.87 -0.45
N SER A 2 6.89 17.80 -1.61
CA SER A 2 6.28 16.55 -2.11
C SER A 2 7.27 15.39 -2.28
N GLU A 3 8.49 15.66 -2.77
CA GLU A 3 9.56 14.66 -2.88
C GLU A 3 9.97 14.08 -1.52
N ILE A 4 10.02 14.91 -0.47
CA ILE A 4 10.33 14.46 0.90
C ILE A 4 9.24 13.49 1.38
N HIS A 5 7.96 13.81 1.14
CA HIS A 5 6.86 12.91 1.48
C HIS A 5 6.93 11.60 0.69
N LEU A 6 7.18 11.63 -0.61
CA LEU A 6 7.32 10.41 -1.42
C LEU A 6 8.49 9.54 -0.95
N ARG A 7 9.62 10.15 -0.59
CA ARG A 7 10.79 9.45 -0.02
C ARG A 7 10.45 8.79 1.33
N GLN A 8 9.76 9.51 2.22
CA GLN A 8 9.31 8.98 3.50
C GLN A 8 8.32 7.83 3.33
N VAL A 9 7.31 8.00 2.48
CA VAL A 9 6.32 6.97 2.18
C VAL A 9 6.98 5.73 1.59
N THR A 10 7.93 5.91 0.64
CA THR A 10 8.71 4.81 0.06
C THR A 10 9.50 4.06 1.15
N GLY A 11 10.18 4.80 2.05
CA GLY A 11 10.90 4.23 3.18
C GLY A 11 10.01 3.41 4.11
N LEU A 12 8.85 3.96 4.48
CA LEU A 12 7.84 3.30 5.31
C LEU A 12 7.28 2.05 4.64
N THR A 13 6.97 2.08 3.34
CA THR A 13 6.53 0.88 2.62
C THR A 13 7.63 -0.17 2.55
N ARG A 14 8.91 0.20 2.39
CA ARG A 14 10.03 -0.76 2.44
C ARG A 14 10.16 -1.40 3.83
N GLU A 15 9.98 -0.63 4.89
CA GLU A 15 9.97 -1.16 6.27
C GLU A 15 8.79 -2.13 6.45
N LEU A 16 7.60 -1.74 6.03
CA LEU A 16 6.40 -2.56 6.09
C LEU A 16 6.57 -3.88 5.34
N THR A 17 7.13 -3.87 4.13
CA THR A 17 7.42 -5.08 3.35
C THR A 17 8.34 -6.03 4.10
N ARG A 18 9.43 -5.54 4.71
CA ARG A 18 10.33 -6.40 5.51
C ARG A 18 9.59 -7.05 6.67
N LYS A 19 8.77 -6.27 7.39
CA LYS A 19 8.02 -6.76 8.54
C LYS A 19 6.98 -7.81 8.14
N LEU A 20 6.27 -7.58 7.04
CA LEU A 20 5.29 -8.54 6.51
C LEU A 20 5.97 -9.85 6.12
N TYR A 21 7.11 -9.82 5.42
CA TYR A 21 7.83 -11.05 5.09
C TYR A 21 8.37 -11.79 6.31
N LYS A 22 8.92 -11.06 7.30
CA LYS A 22 9.36 -11.68 8.56
C LYS A 22 8.22 -12.33 9.33
N ARG A 23 7.02 -11.72 9.31
CA ARG A 23 5.82 -12.25 9.97
C ARG A 23 5.13 -13.35 9.17
N ASN A 24 5.29 -13.35 7.85
CA ASN A 24 4.68 -14.29 6.90
C ASN A 24 5.74 -15.00 6.05
N PRO A 25 6.71 -15.73 6.65
CA PRO A 25 7.84 -16.29 5.91
C PRO A 25 7.43 -17.34 4.87
N ALA A 26 6.25 -17.95 5.02
CA ALA A 26 5.68 -18.85 4.03
C ALA A 26 5.44 -18.19 2.67
N GLN A 27 5.15 -16.89 2.63
CA GLN A 27 4.88 -16.17 1.38
C GLN A 27 6.16 -16.04 0.53
N LEU A 28 7.30 -15.73 1.17
CA LEU A 28 8.59 -15.67 0.47
C LEU A 28 9.03 -17.06 -0.05
N ARG A 29 8.78 -18.12 0.74
CA ARG A 29 9.15 -19.50 0.37
C ARG A 29 8.45 -20.03 -0.88
N LYS A 30 7.33 -19.42 -1.29
CA LYS A 30 6.62 -19.79 -2.54
C LYS A 30 7.46 -19.59 -3.79
N ILE A 31 8.51 -18.78 -3.71
CA ILE A 31 9.29 -18.35 -4.86
C ILE A 31 10.77 -18.67 -4.58
N PRO A 32 11.24 -19.84 -5.02
CA PRO A 32 12.58 -20.33 -4.71
C PRO A 32 13.68 -19.34 -5.11
N GLY A 33 14.71 -19.22 -4.27
CA GLY A 33 15.87 -18.35 -4.51
C GLY A 33 15.63 -16.86 -4.26
N GLN A 34 14.42 -16.44 -3.87
CA GLN A 34 14.14 -15.05 -3.51
C GLN A 34 14.53 -14.73 -2.07
N THR A 35 14.98 -13.50 -1.86
CA THR A 35 15.21 -12.91 -0.53
C THR A 35 14.30 -11.71 -0.33
N ILE A 36 14.14 -11.28 0.93
CA ILE A 36 13.37 -10.08 1.26
C ILE A 36 13.95 -8.86 0.52
N GLU A 37 15.27 -8.76 0.45
CA GLU A 37 16.00 -7.69 -0.22
C GLU A 37 15.73 -7.67 -1.72
N ILE A 38 15.74 -8.84 -2.38
CA ILE A 38 15.42 -8.93 -3.82
C ILE A 38 13.97 -8.51 -4.06
N ARG A 39 13.01 -8.99 -3.25
CA ARG A 39 11.59 -8.59 -3.39
C ARG A 39 11.40 -7.09 -3.20
N ILE A 40 12.13 -6.48 -2.27
CA ILE A 40 12.12 -5.04 -2.07
C ILE A 40 12.71 -4.31 -3.29
N GLN A 41 13.80 -4.79 -3.87
CA GLN A 41 14.36 -4.19 -5.08
C GLN A 41 13.43 -4.33 -6.30
N GLN A 42 12.63 -5.39 -6.36
CA GLN A 42 11.62 -5.58 -7.41
C GLN A 42 10.44 -4.60 -7.25
N ILE A 43 9.90 -4.46 -6.03
CA ILE A 43 8.72 -3.63 -5.78
C ILE A 43 9.05 -2.14 -5.91
N PHE A 44 10.14 -1.70 -5.28
CA PHE A 44 10.40 -0.28 -5.06
C PHE A 44 11.37 0.27 -6.10
N GLN A 45 10.88 0.31 -7.35
CA GLN A 45 11.58 0.89 -8.50
C GLN A 45 10.96 2.21 -8.90
N CYS A 46 11.82 3.09 -9.40
CA CYS A 46 11.43 4.32 -10.04
C CYS A 46 12.11 4.41 -11.42
N PRO A 47 11.36 4.64 -12.53
CA PRO A 47 9.89 4.68 -12.63
C PRO A 47 9.25 3.36 -12.19
N ALA A 48 7.91 3.34 -12.07
CA ALA A 48 7.17 2.19 -11.57
C ALA A 48 7.60 0.88 -12.26
N PRO A 49 7.77 -0.23 -11.52
CA PRO A 49 8.20 -1.48 -12.12
C PRO A 49 7.20 -1.98 -13.17
N PRO A 50 7.62 -2.85 -14.12
CA PRO A 50 6.68 -3.57 -14.98
C PRO A 50 5.66 -4.35 -14.14
N SER A 51 4.54 -4.74 -14.76
CA SER A 51 3.59 -5.62 -14.09
C SER A 51 4.13 -7.05 -14.11
N TYR A 52 3.89 -7.79 -13.02
CA TYR A 52 4.44 -9.13 -12.88
C TYR A 52 3.40 -10.21 -13.25
N PRO A 53 3.78 -11.26 -13.99
CA PRO A 53 2.88 -12.38 -14.28
C PRO A 53 2.33 -13.06 -13.02
N GLU A 54 3.13 -13.13 -11.95
CA GLU A 54 2.74 -13.78 -10.67
C GLU A 54 1.55 -13.10 -9.97
N ILE A 55 1.17 -11.89 -10.39
CA ILE A 55 0.01 -11.13 -9.93
C ILE A 55 -0.96 -10.82 -11.08
N ASN A 56 -0.98 -11.65 -12.14
CA ASN A 56 -1.81 -11.48 -13.33
C ASN A 56 -1.67 -10.08 -13.97
N HIS A 57 -0.47 -9.51 -13.94
CA HIS A 57 -0.19 -8.18 -14.46
C HIS A 57 -1.00 -7.02 -13.84
N THR A 58 -1.67 -7.26 -12.70
CA THR A 58 -2.43 -6.23 -11.97
C THR A 58 -1.50 -5.21 -11.29
N ARG A 59 -2.02 -4.02 -11.00
CA ARG A 59 -1.31 -2.93 -10.30
C ARG A 59 -2.25 -2.21 -9.33
N GLY A 60 -1.68 -1.37 -8.47
CA GLY A 60 -2.47 -0.50 -7.61
C GLY A 60 -3.45 -1.28 -6.73
N PRO A 61 -4.68 -0.76 -6.54
CA PRO A 61 -5.74 -1.45 -5.82
C PRO A 61 -6.03 -2.88 -6.30
N ASP A 62 -5.93 -3.16 -7.60
CA ASP A 62 -6.25 -4.50 -8.13
C ASP A 62 -5.22 -5.55 -7.72
N ALA A 63 -3.93 -5.18 -7.67
CA ALA A 63 -2.89 -6.05 -7.14
C ALA A 63 -3.08 -6.31 -5.63
N ILE A 64 -3.55 -5.30 -4.88
CA ILE A 64 -3.91 -5.47 -3.47
C ILE A 64 -5.07 -6.47 -3.34
N LEU A 65 -6.13 -6.30 -4.14
CA LEU A 65 -7.27 -7.22 -4.14
C LEU A 65 -6.85 -8.64 -4.49
N LYS A 66 -5.96 -8.81 -5.47
CA LYS A 66 -5.40 -10.12 -5.84
C LYS A 66 -4.66 -10.77 -4.66
N GLY A 67 -3.83 -10.02 -3.95
CA GLY A 67 -3.13 -10.51 -2.75
C GLY A 67 -4.06 -10.90 -1.60
N LEU A 68 -5.27 -10.33 -1.55
CA LEU A 68 -6.31 -10.56 -0.54
C LEU A 68 -7.44 -11.48 -1.03
N ASP A 69 -7.28 -12.13 -2.17
CA ASP A 69 -8.19 -13.17 -2.68
C ASP A 69 -7.86 -14.50 -1.99
N PRO A 70 -8.79 -15.15 -1.26
CA PRO A 70 -8.55 -16.46 -0.64
C PRO A 70 -8.05 -17.53 -1.62
N MET A 71 -8.42 -17.45 -2.91
CA MET A 71 -8.00 -18.39 -3.95
C MET A 71 -6.62 -18.07 -4.54
N PHE A 72 -6.01 -16.93 -4.19
CA PHE A 72 -4.68 -16.57 -4.67
C PHE A 72 -3.58 -17.39 -3.98
N ASP A 73 -2.84 -18.14 -4.78
CA ASP A 73 -1.77 -19.05 -4.35
C ASP A 73 -0.37 -18.41 -4.41
N GLY A 74 -0.19 -17.30 -5.14
CA GLY A 74 1.07 -16.56 -5.24
C GLY A 74 1.52 -15.86 -3.95
N ASP A 75 2.62 -15.11 -4.03
CA ASP A 75 3.18 -14.35 -2.90
C ASP A 75 2.25 -13.17 -2.54
N ARG A 76 1.45 -13.34 -1.47
CA ARG A 76 0.49 -12.34 -0.99
C ARG A 76 1.17 -11.07 -0.50
N VAL A 77 2.34 -11.18 0.13
CA VAL A 77 3.09 -10.01 0.60
C VAL A 77 3.55 -9.19 -0.59
N PHE A 78 4.08 -9.86 -1.63
CA PHE A 78 4.48 -9.19 -2.86
C PHE A 78 3.30 -8.46 -3.51
N ALA A 79 2.18 -9.16 -3.73
CA ALA A 79 1.00 -8.58 -4.38
C ALA A 79 0.46 -7.34 -3.65
N VAL A 80 0.28 -7.44 -2.33
CA VAL A 80 -0.22 -6.33 -1.50
C VAL A 80 0.76 -5.16 -1.49
N MET A 81 2.06 -5.41 -1.31
CA MET A 81 3.05 -4.33 -1.20
C MET A 81 3.38 -3.68 -2.54
N TYR A 82 3.39 -4.47 -3.63
CA TYR A 82 3.47 -3.95 -4.99
C TYR A 82 2.27 -3.07 -5.33
N GLY A 83 1.05 -3.54 -5.03
CA GLY A 83 -0.16 -2.78 -5.24
C GLY A 83 -0.21 -1.49 -4.43
N LEU A 84 0.16 -1.54 -3.14
CA LEU A 84 0.26 -0.36 -2.28
C LEU A 84 1.27 0.66 -2.81
N TYR A 85 2.49 0.21 -3.16
CA TYR A 85 3.53 1.10 -3.67
C TYR A 85 3.14 1.74 -5.00
N THR A 86 2.64 0.95 -5.95
CA THR A 86 2.22 1.47 -7.26
C THR A 86 1.02 2.41 -7.13
N MET A 87 0.08 2.16 -6.21
CA MET A 87 -1.02 3.08 -5.92
C MET A 87 -0.53 4.42 -5.38
N VAL A 88 0.37 4.39 -4.39
CA VAL A 88 1.00 5.60 -3.87
C VAL A 88 1.72 6.33 -5.00
N LEU A 89 2.60 5.67 -5.75
CA LEU A 89 3.38 6.30 -6.81
C LEU A 89 2.47 6.92 -7.87
N LYS A 90 1.34 6.27 -8.19
CA LYS A 90 0.32 6.80 -9.09
C LYS A 90 -0.35 8.08 -8.56
N SER A 91 -0.59 8.18 -7.25
CA SER A 91 -1.09 9.42 -6.63
C SER A 91 -0.11 10.60 -6.73
N TYR A 92 1.19 10.30 -6.96
CA TYR A 92 2.23 11.28 -7.31
C TYR A 92 2.46 11.40 -8.83
N ASN A 93 1.49 11.02 -9.66
CA ASN A 93 1.53 11.00 -11.13
C ASN A 93 2.67 10.15 -11.72
N ASP A 94 3.02 9.04 -11.09
CA ASP A 94 4.10 8.15 -11.52
C ASP A 94 5.49 8.83 -11.54
N LYS A 95 5.63 10.00 -10.90
CA LYS A 95 6.88 10.77 -10.83
C LYS A 95 7.61 10.50 -9.53
N CYS A 96 8.93 10.37 -9.64
CA CYS A 96 9.80 10.19 -8.48
C CYS A 96 10.58 11.45 -8.12
N GLU A 97 10.75 12.34 -9.09
CA GLU A 97 11.25 13.69 -8.89
C GLU A 97 10.12 14.67 -9.19
N LEU A 98 9.74 15.43 -8.17
CA LEU A 98 8.61 16.34 -8.24
C LEU A 98 9.13 17.77 -8.27
N PHE A 99 9.33 18.29 -9.47
CA PHE A 99 9.82 19.66 -9.67
C PHE A 99 8.74 20.72 -9.36
N ILE A 100 7.44 20.42 -9.53
CA ILE A 100 6.35 21.36 -9.24
C ILE A 100 5.11 20.59 -8.69
N PRO A 101 4.61 20.91 -7.48
CA PRO A 101 3.42 20.26 -6.89
C PRO A 101 2.11 20.48 -7.65
N ASP A 102 2.00 21.50 -8.50
CA ASP A 102 0.75 21.90 -9.17
C ASP A 102 0.21 20.86 -10.18
N TYR A 103 1.04 19.87 -10.54
CA TYR A 103 0.60 18.74 -11.35
C TYR A 103 -0.13 17.66 -10.55
N LEU A 104 0.03 17.61 -9.23
CA LEU A 104 -0.54 16.56 -8.41
C LEU A 104 -2.06 16.72 -8.28
N ASN A 105 -2.76 15.58 -8.23
CA ASN A 105 -4.19 15.56 -8.00
C ASN A 105 -4.46 15.34 -6.49
N ASN A 106 -4.98 16.37 -5.83
CA ASN A 106 -5.35 16.33 -4.41
C ASN A 106 -6.31 15.18 -4.08
N GLN A 107 -7.28 14.90 -4.96
CA GLN A 107 -8.25 13.82 -4.78
C GLN A 107 -7.57 12.44 -4.88
N TYR A 108 -6.57 12.26 -5.75
CA TYR A 108 -5.84 10.99 -5.82
C TYR A 108 -5.01 10.73 -4.55
N LEU A 109 -4.42 11.78 -3.98
CA LEU A 109 -3.72 11.69 -2.69
C LEU A 109 -4.68 11.36 -1.55
N TYR A 110 -5.83 12.04 -1.49
CA TYR A 110 -6.88 11.74 -0.51
C TYR A 110 -7.41 10.31 -0.65
N ASN A 111 -7.72 9.88 -1.88
CA ASN A 111 -8.21 8.53 -2.16
C ASN A 111 -7.16 7.48 -1.80
N SER A 112 -5.87 7.75 -2.03
CA SER A 112 -4.75 6.90 -1.61
C SER A 112 -4.72 6.72 -0.09
N ALA A 113 -4.90 7.79 0.70
CA ALA A 113 -5.05 7.70 2.16
C ALA A 113 -6.22 6.80 2.58
N ARG A 114 -7.42 7.04 2.04
CA ARG A 114 -8.60 6.21 2.34
C ARG A 114 -8.41 4.75 1.93
N ASN A 115 -7.76 4.50 0.80
CA ASN A 115 -7.43 3.14 0.35
C ASN A 115 -6.47 2.42 1.29
N ILE A 116 -5.53 3.14 1.93
CA ILE A 116 -4.67 2.54 2.96
C ILE A 116 -5.51 2.10 4.17
N GLU A 117 -6.48 2.90 4.60
CA GLU A 117 -7.40 2.50 5.69
C GLU A 117 -8.25 1.28 5.32
N ILE A 118 -8.78 1.25 4.08
CA ILE A 118 -9.52 0.10 3.57
C ILE A 118 -8.63 -1.14 3.55
N LEU A 119 -7.37 -1.02 3.14
CA LEU A 119 -6.40 -2.12 3.18
C LEU A 119 -6.20 -2.63 4.61
N VAL A 120 -5.97 -1.73 5.57
CA VAL A 120 -5.81 -2.11 6.99
C VAL A 120 -7.01 -2.89 7.49
N TRP A 121 -8.23 -2.42 7.21
CA TRP A 121 -9.44 -3.17 7.57
C TRP A 121 -9.51 -4.53 6.87
N ARG A 122 -9.24 -4.58 5.55
CA ARG A 122 -9.28 -5.83 4.79
C ARG A 122 -8.28 -6.85 5.32
N LEU A 123 -7.08 -6.44 5.76
CA LEU A 123 -6.09 -7.32 6.38
C LEU A 123 -6.60 -7.95 7.68
N LYS A 124 -7.47 -7.26 8.44
CA LYS A 124 -8.06 -7.77 9.69
C LYS A 124 -9.21 -8.74 9.45
N VAL A 125 -10.05 -8.48 8.45
CA VAL A 125 -11.31 -9.22 8.26
C VAL A 125 -11.24 -10.31 7.21
N ARG A 126 -10.30 -10.24 6.24
CA ARG A 126 -10.17 -11.25 5.19
C ARG A 126 -9.46 -12.48 5.72
N LYS A 127 -10.15 -13.62 5.59
CA LYS A 127 -9.70 -14.92 6.06
C LYS A 127 -9.68 -15.93 4.92
N ASP A 128 -8.85 -16.95 5.06
CA ASP A 128 -8.86 -18.11 4.18
C ASP A 128 -10.06 -19.04 4.48
N THR A 129 -10.13 -20.16 3.75
CA THR A 129 -11.18 -21.18 3.92
C THR A 129 -11.16 -21.87 5.28
N GLN A 130 -10.08 -21.73 6.04
CA GLN A 130 -9.90 -22.29 7.38
C GLN A 130 -10.16 -21.24 8.48
N GLY A 131 -10.58 -20.03 8.10
CA GLY A 131 -10.87 -18.94 9.03
C GLY A 131 -9.63 -18.22 9.56
N GLN A 132 -8.45 -18.46 9.00
CA GLN A 132 -7.20 -17.80 9.38
C GLN A 132 -6.98 -16.52 8.57
N PRO A 133 -6.37 -15.46 9.14
CA PRO A 133 -6.04 -14.26 8.37
C PRO A 133 -5.14 -14.56 7.16
N LEU A 134 -5.42 -13.93 6.02
CA LEU A 134 -4.62 -14.14 4.78
C LEU A 134 -3.17 -13.65 4.89
N LEU A 135 -2.96 -12.60 5.69
CA LEU A 135 -1.66 -12.05 6.04
C LEU A 135 -1.66 -11.69 7.52
N LEU A 136 -0.69 -12.21 8.26
CA LEU A 136 -0.47 -11.90 9.65
C LEU A 136 0.19 -10.53 9.76
N THR A 137 -0.38 -9.64 10.58
CA THR A 137 0.13 -8.30 10.86
C THR A 137 0.34 -8.12 12.37
N ASP A 138 -0.43 -7.23 13.00
CA ASP A 138 -0.48 -7.04 14.44
C ASP A 138 -1.21 -8.23 15.12
N SER A 139 -0.87 -8.51 16.38
CA SER A 139 -1.58 -9.47 17.23
C SER A 139 -2.09 -8.71 18.44
N PHE A 140 -3.41 -8.71 18.64
CA PHE A 140 -4.04 -8.19 19.85
C PHE A 140 -4.12 -9.25 20.96
N ASP A 141 -3.88 -10.51 20.61
CA ASP A 141 -3.99 -11.65 21.52
C ASP A 141 -2.67 -11.93 22.29
N ASP A 142 -1.60 -11.21 21.96
CA ASP A 142 -0.33 -11.31 22.67
C ASP A 142 -0.39 -10.56 24.02
N PRO A 143 0.30 -11.02 25.08
CA PRO A 143 0.34 -10.33 26.39
C PRO A 143 0.77 -8.87 26.33
N VAL A 144 1.54 -8.51 25.29
CA VAL A 144 1.87 -7.12 24.95
C VAL A 144 1.47 -6.90 23.48
N PRO A 145 0.46 -6.05 23.21
CA PRO A 145 0.01 -5.79 21.84
C PRO A 145 1.16 -5.26 20.98
N ASN A 146 1.49 -5.99 19.92
CA ASN A 146 2.43 -5.51 18.92
C ASN A 146 1.66 -4.66 17.91
N LEU A 147 1.67 -3.33 18.09
CA LEU A 147 1.00 -2.34 17.21
C LEU A 147 1.96 -1.71 16.18
N SER A 148 2.99 -2.45 15.83
CA SER A 148 4.09 -1.91 15.05
C SER A 148 3.79 -1.89 13.54
N PHE A 149 2.76 -2.60 13.06
CA PHE A 149 2.23 -2.43 11.70
C PHE A 149 1.25 -1.25 11.66
N GLU A 150 0.28 -1.18 12.58
CA GLU A 150 -0.63 -0.03 12.72
C GLU A 150 0.12 1.31 12.71
N ARG A 151 1.24 1.42 13.44
CA ARG A 151 2.06 2.65 13.47
C ARG A 151 2.63 3.04 12.09
N ILE A 152 3.00 2.07 11.26
CA ILE A 152 3.51 2.35 9.91
C ILE A 152 2.35 2.76 8.99
N PHE A 153 1.21 2.06 9.05
CA PHE A 153 0.02 2.43 8.29
C PHE A 153 -0.48 3.84 8.64
N GLY A 154 -0.55 4.19 9.93
CA GLY A 154 -0.94 5.54 10.36
C GLY A 154 -0.02 6.63 9.82
N LYS A 155 1.30 6.38 9.76
CA LYS A 155 2.26 7.31 9.13
C LYS A 155 2.02 7.43 7.62
N LEU A 156 1.78 6.32 6.93
CA LEU A 156 1.47 6.32 5.50
C LEU A 156 0.21 7.15 5.19
N ILE A 157 -0.88 6.93 5.95
CA ILE A 157 -2.14 7.69 5.84
C ILE A 157 -1.86 9.18 6.07
N ALA A 158 -1.18 9.53 7.16
CA ALA A 158 -0.87 10.92 7.50
C ALA A 158 -0.07 11.64 6.40
N HIS A 159 0.91 10.96 5.78
CA HIS A 159 1.67 11.54 4.67
C HIS A 159 0.81 11.81 3.42
N GLN A 160 -0.12 10.90 3.10
CA GLN A 160 -1.04 11.05 1.97
C GLN A 160 -2.05 12.18 2.23
N ASP A 161 -2.69 12.20 3.39
CA ASP A 161 -3.65 13.25 3.77
C ASP A 161 -3.00 14.64 3.83
N THR A 162 -1.80 14.73 4.42
CA THR A 162 -1.05 16.00 4.47
C THR A 162 -0.76 16.51 3.05
N MET A 163 -0.36 15.63 2.14
CA MET A 163 -0.10 16.02 0.75
C MET A 163 -1.39 16.42 0.02
N ALA A 164 -2.51 15.74 0.27
CA ALA A 164 -3.80 16.12 -0.30
C ALA A 164 -4.17 17.56 0.11
N LEU A 165 -4.02 17.91 1.39
CA LEU A 165 -4.28 19.25 1.92
C LEU A 165 -3.31 20.30 1.34
N VAL A 166 -2.01 20.00 1.28
CA VAL A 166 -1.00 20.90 0.69
C VAL A 166 -1.31 21.20 -0.77
N VAL A 167 -1.67 20.18 -1.56
CA VAL A 167 -2.01 20.36 -2.99
C VAL A 167 -3.33 21.09 -3.15
N SER A 168 -4.33 20.78 -2.32
CA SER A 168 -5.63 21.48 -2.30
C SER A 168 -5.47 22.97 -2.01
N GLY A 169 -4.72 23.34 -0.97
CA GLY A 169 -4.46 24.73 -0.60
C GLY A 169 -3.68 25.51 -1.66
N ARG A 170 -2.75 24.85 -2.39
CA ARG A 170 -2.00 25.49 -3.49
C ARG A 170 -2.84 25.67 -4.76
N THR A 171 -3.66 24.69 -5.10
CA THR A 171 -4.45 24.68 -6.34
C THR A 171 -5.83 25.31 -6.18
N ASN A 172 -6.21 25.68 -4.96
CA ASN A 172 -7.54 26.13 -4.57
C ASN A 172 -8.67 25.16 -5.00
N ARG A 173 -8.34 23.86 -5.08
CA ARG A 173 -9.28 22.79 -5.43
C ARG A 173 -9.79 22.14 -4.15
N VAL A 174 -11.10 22.03 -4.01
CA VAL A 174 -11.75 21.35 -2.87
C VAL A 174 -11.49 19.84 -2.94
N ILE A 175 -11.16 19.24 -1.80
CA ILE A 175 -11.15 17.77 -1.63
C ILE A 175 -12.58 17.33 -1.39
N ARG A 176 -13.07 16.38 -2.21
CA ARG A 176 -14.36 15.76 -1.95
C ARG A 176 -14.15 14.66 -0.94
N GLU A 177 -14.50 14.96 0.31
CA GLU A 177 -14.47 13.97 1.38
C GLU A 177 -15.51 12.88 1.11
N VAL A 178 -15.09 11.64 1.30
CA VAL A 178 -15.95 10.48 1.18
C VAL A 178 -16.06 9.87 2.57
N VAL A 179 -17.26 9.88 3.14
CA VAL A 179 -17.53 9.13 4.37
C VAL A 179 -17.52 7.65 3.99
N GLN A 180 -16.47 6.95 4.38
CA GLN A 180 -16.34 5.52 4.14
C GLN A 180 -16.38 4.69 5.41
N MET A 181 -17.25 3.68 5.40
CA MET A 181 -17.17 2.56 6.34
C MET A 181 -16.15 1.54 5.84
N ALA A 182 -15.38 1.01 6.78
CA ALA A 182 -14.42 -0.05 6.56
C ALA A 182 -15.17 -1.29 6.02
N GLY A 183 -14.94 -1.67 4.76
CA GLY A 183 -15.85 -2.56 4.03
C GLY A 183 -15.90 -2.35 2.52
N MET A 184 -15.76 -1.09 2.10
CA MET A 184 -16.05 -0.67 0.73
C MET A 184 -14.94 -0.96 -0.29
N ALA A 185 -15.29 -0.76 -1.57
CA ALA A 185 -14.37 -0.81 -2.69
C ALA A 185 -13.29 0.27 -2.58
N PHE A 186 -12.11 0.00 -3.14
CA PHE A 186 -11.06 1.00 -3.25
C PHE A 186 -11.52 2.18 -4.11
N LEU A 187 -11.15 3.38 -3.70
CA LEU A 187 -11.37 4.63 -4.41
C LEU A 187 -10.41 4.77 -5.61
N PRO A 188 -10.82 5.48 -6.67
CA PRO A 188 -10.01 5.63 -7.88
C PRO A 188 -8.75 6.47 -7.61
N VAL A 189 -7.60 5.97 -8.06
CA VAL A 189 -6.29 6.65 -8.01
C VAL A 189 -5.64 6.61 -9.40
N GLY A 190 -6.39 7.00 -10.44
CA GLY A 190 -5.86 7.17 -11.81
C GLY A 190 -5.38 5.91 -12.55
N PHE A 191 -5.75 4.71 -12.11
CA PHE A 191 -5.56 3.46 -12.84
C PHE A 191 -6.64 3.26 -13.91
#